data_AF-A0A1I1KF60-F1
#
_entry.id   AF-A0A1I1KF60-F1
#
_cell.length_a   1.000
_cell.length_b   1.000
_cell.length_c   1.000
_cell.angle_alpha   90.00
_cell.angle_beta   90.00
_cell.angle_gamma   90.00
#
_symmetry.space_group_name_H-M   'P 1'
#
loop_
_entity.id
_entity.type
_entity.pdbx_description
1 polymer ?
#
loop_
_entity_poly.entity_id
_entity_poly.type
_entity_poly.pdbx_seq_one_letter_code
_entity_poly.pdbx_strand_id
1 'polypeptide(L)'
;MSKEGERHAAELKRLEDKKKDLEDALMRLARDEAEAQEVAELAQEVEQLETKVKAARAAASMEKKMTKTDDVRKAAAANREAAERQLDELAKSIQQPGESFHKAYDRALNTGMGKALMQTRDDAQELERGGVTSMHLADARKNLAR
;
A
#
# COMPACT_ATOMS: atom_id res chain seq x y z
N MET A 1 51.97 -57.91 43.24
CA MET A 1 51.05 -56.79 43.53
C MET A 1 49.94 -57.30 44.44
N SER A 2 49.41 -56.46 45.36
CA SER A 2 48.27 -56.84 46.21
C SER A 2 46.96 -56.71 45.43
N LYS A 3 45.95 -57.56 45.71
CA LYS A 3 44.60 -57.49 45.12
C LYS A 3 43.93 -56.11 45.28
N GLU A 4 44.30 -55.37 46.32
CA GLU A 4 43.84 -54.00 46.56
C GLU A 4 44.51 -53.00 45.60
N GLY A 5 45.80 -53.17 45.30
CA GLY A 5 46.51 -52.35 44.32
C GLY A 5 45.95 -52.52 42.90
N GLU A 6 45.53 -53.74 42.54
CA GLU A 6 44.86 -54.02 41.27
C GLU A 6 43.46 -53.38 41.19
N ARG A 7 42.72 -53.33 42.30
CA ARG A 7 41.43 -52.64 42.39
C ARG A 7 41.58 -51.12 42.26
N HIS A 8 42.56 -50.53 42.95
CA HIS A 8 42.84 -49.10 42.85
C HIS A 8 43.33 -48.71 41.45
N ALA A 9 44.14 -49.52 40.79
CA ALA A 9 44.55 -49.28 39.41
C ALA A 9 43.36 -49.32 38.43
N ALA A 10 42.44 -50.28 38.61
CA ALA A 10 41.23 -50.37 37.79
C ALA A 10 40.26 -49.20 38.03
N GLU A 11 40.18 -48.71 39.27
CA GLU A 11 39.36 -47.56 39.64
C GLU A 11 39.95 -46.24 39.11
N LEU A 12 41.28 -46.06 39.21
CA LEU A 12 41.97 -44.92 38.62
C LEU A 12 41.75 -44.86 37.11
N LYS A 13 41.89 -45.98 36.41
CA LYS A 13 41.64 -46.03 34.96
C LYS A 13 40.20 -45.65 34.61
N ARG A 14 39.21 -46.12 35.38
CA ARG A 14 37.81 -45.72 35.20
C ARG A 14 37.57 -44.22 35.44
N LEU A 15 38.26 -43.63 36.40
CA LEU A 15 38.15 -42.20 36.68
C LEU A 15 38.82 -41.37 35.58
N GLU A 16 39.95 -41.83 35.03
CA GLU A 16 40.60 -41.22 33.87
C GLU A 16 39.72 -41.27 32.62
N ASP A 17 39.11 -42.42 32.33
CA ASP A 17 38.19 -42.57 31.20
C ASP A 17 36.97 -41.64 31.35
N LYS A 18 36.36 -41.61 32.55
CA LYS A 18 35.24 -40.70 32.84
C LYS A 18 35.63 -39.23 32.75
N LYS A 19 36.85 -38.88 33.19
CA LYS A 19 37.35 -37.51 33.10
C LYS A 19 37.46 -37.09 31.64
N LYS A 20 37.99 -37.96 30.77
CA LYS A 20 38.09 -37.72 29.34
C LYS A 20 36.72 -37.55 28.69
N ASP A 21 35.76 -38.41 29.02
CA ASP A 21 34.38 -38.31 28.51
C ASP A 21 33.74 -36.98 28.91
N LEU A 22 33.99 -36.50 30.13
CA LEU A 22 33.51 -35.20 30.61
C LEU A 22 34.19 -34.03 29.91
N GLU A 23 35.50 -34.10 29.65
CA GLU A 23 36.23 -33.07 28.89
C GLU A 23 35.72 -32.97 27.45
N ASP A 24 35.46 -34.10 26.79
CA ASP A 24 34.88 -34.15 25.45
C ASP A 24 33.45 -33.59 25.43
N ALA A 25 32.64 -33.88 26.45
CA ALA A 25 31.28 -33.34 26.58
C ALA A 25 31.29 -31.82 26.81
N LEU A 26 32.23 -31.30 27.60
CA LEU A 26 32.39 -29.86 27.83
C LEU A 26 32.78 -29.12 26.55
N MET A 27 33.69 -29.69 25.73
CA MET A 27 34.06 -29.09 24.45
C MET A 27 32.89 -29.05 23.46
N ARG A 28 32.02 -30.08 23.46
CA ARG A 28 30.80 -30.07 22.63
C ARG A 28 29.80 -29.03 23.10
N LEU A 29 29.56 -28.95 24.42
CA LEU A 29 28.63 -27.98 24.99
C LEU A 29 29.05 -26.53 24.67
N ALA A 30 30.34 -26.21 24.79
CA ALA A 30 30.84 -24.88 24.45
C ALA A 30 30.63 -24.52 22.97
N ARG A 31 30.67 -25.51 22.08
CA ARG A 31 30.37 -25.33 20.66
C ARG A 31 28.87 -25.11 20.42
N ASP A 32 28.03 -25.94 21.03
CA ASP A 32 26.57 -25.83 20.91
C ASP A 32 26.07 -24.48 21.47
N GLU A 33 26.67 -23.99 22.56
CA GLU A 33 26.38 -22.66 23.12
C GLU A 33 26.76 -21.52 22.17
N ALA A 34 27.90 -21.64 21.48
CA ALA A 34 28.32 -20.66 20.47
C ALA A 34 27.38 -20.65 19.24
N GLU A 35 26.99 -21.84 18.76
CA GLU A 35 26.04 -21.98 17.65
C GLU A 35 24.65 -21.43 18.05
N ALA A 36 24.22 -21.65 19.29
CA ALA A 36 22.95 -21.10 19.81
C ALA A 36 22.95 -19.56 19.88
N GLN A 37 24.09 -18.94 20.22
CA GLN A 37 24.24 -17.49 20.21
C GLN A 37 24.14 -16.91 18.80
N GLU A 38 24.83 -17.53 17.82
CA GLU A 38 24.76 -17.11 16.42
C GLU A 38 23.32 -17.18 15.86
N VAL A 39 22.60 -18.27 16.18
CA VAL A 39 21.19 -18.42 15.79
C VAL A 39 20.30 -17.35 16.43
N ALA A 40 20.56 -16.96 17.68
CA ALA A 40 19.81 -15.91 18.35
C ALA A 40 20.04 -14.54 17.71
N GLU A 41 21.28 -14.21 17.32
CA GLU A 41 21.61 -12.98 16.60
C GLU A 41 20.94 -12.93 15.21
N LEU A 42 21.01 -14.03 14.46
CA LEU A 42 20.36 -14.15 13.16
C LEU A 42 18.82 -14.01 13.27
N ALA A 43 18.21 -14.56 14.32
CA ALA A 43 16.78 -14.40 14.55
C ALA A 43 16.38 -12.93 14.78
N GLN A 44 17.20 -12.18 15.53
CA GLN A 44 16.99 -10.73 15.72
C GLN A 44 17.16 -9.96 14.40
N GLU A 45 18.15 -10.31 13.58
CA GLU A 45 18.35 -9.68 12.28
C GLU A 45 17.17 -9.94 11.32
N VAL A 46 16.66 -11.17 11.30
CA VAL A 46 15.46 -11.53 10.51
C VAL A 46 14.25 -10.72 10.96
N GLU A 47 14.01 -10.58 12.26
CA GLU A 47 12.89 -9.78 12.78
C GLU A 47 12.99 -8.30 12.33
N GLN A 48 14.20 -7.73 12.35
CA GLN A 48 14.44 -6.38 11.86
C GLN A 48 14.21 -6.26 10.35
N LEU A 49 14.66 -7.24 9.57
CA LEU A 49 14.45 -7.29 8.13
C LEU A 49 12.97 -7.44 7.77
N GLU A 50 12.22 -8.29 8.47
CA GLU A 50 10.78 -8.43 8.30
C GLU A 50 10.05 -7.10 8.58
N THR A 51 10.47 -6.38 9.61
CA THR A 51 9.92 -5.06 9.94
C THR A 51 10.19 -4.05 8.81
N LYS A 52 11.42 -4.02 8.28
CA LYS A 52 11.78 -3.19 7.12
C LYS A 52 10.97 -3.56 5.88
N VAL A 53 10.76 -4.85 5.61
CA VAL A 53 9.95 -5.33 4.48
C VAL A 53 8.48 -4.94 4.64
N LYS A 54 7.90 -5.06 5.85
CA LYS A 54 6.54 -4.60 6.13
C LYS A 54 6.40 -3.10 5.88
N ALA A 55 7.38 -2.30 6.33
CA ALA A 55 7.40 -0.86 6.09
C ALA A 55 7.50 -0.52 4.59
N ALA A 56 8.39 -1.20 3.85
CA ALA A 56 8.54 -1.00 2.40
C ALA A 56 7.27 -1.38 1.63
N ARG A 57 6.59 -2.48 2.00
CA ARG A 57 5.31 -2.87 1.40
C ARG A 57 4.20 -1.85 1.68
N ALA A 58 4.16 -1.30 2.89
CA ALA A 58 3.20 -0.24 3.23
C ALA A 58 3.45 1.03 2.40
N ALA A 59 4.71 1.43 2.22
CA ALA A 59 5.09 2.57 1.38
C ALA A 59 4.68 2.37 -0.09
N ALA A 60 5.00 1.22 -0.69
CA ALA A 60 4.60 0.89 -2.06
C ALA A 60 3.07 0.85 -2.25
N SER A 61 2.33 0.43 -1.23
CA SER A 61 0.86 0.47 -1.25
C SER A 61 0.30 1.90 -1.26
N MET A 62 0.94 2.82 -0.53
CA MET A 62 0.57 4.24 -0.54
C MET A 62 0.86 4.89 -1.89
N GLU A 63 2.02 4.62 -2.49
CA GLU A 63 2.38 5.10 -3.83
C GLU A 63 1.35 4.66 -4.88
N LYS A 64 0.92 3.39 -4.84
CA LYS A 64 -0.15 2.86 -5.72
C LYS A 64 -1.51 3.54 -5.54
N LYS A 65 -1.80 4.10 -4.36
CA LYS A 65 -3.03 4.90 -4.14
C LYS A 65 -2.87 6.32 -4.68
N MET A 66 -1.67 6.90 -4.60
CA MET A 66 -1.38 8.21 -5.18
C MET A 66 -1.49 8.18 -6.71
N THR A 67 -0.95 7.15 -7.38
CA THR A 67 -1.08 7.02 -8.84
C THR A 67 -2.54 6.86 -9.29
N LYS A 68 -3.37 6.14 -8.53
CA LYS A 68 -4.84 6.09 -8.79
C LYS A 68 -5.51 7.46 -8.68
N THR A 69 -4.98 8.36 -7.85
CA THR A 69 -5.54 9.71 -7.71
C THR A 69 -5.21 10.54 -8.94
N ASP A 70 -4.01 10.38 -9.50
CA ASP A 70 -3.63 11.02 -10.76
C ASP A 70 -4.43 10.47 -11.94
N ASP A 71 -4.75 9.16 -11.96
CA ASP A 71 -5.65 8.57 -12.95
C ASP A 71 -7.06 9.19 -12.89
N VAL A 72 -7.59 9.42 -11.68
CA VAL A 72 -8.90 10.08 -11.48
C VAL A 72 -8.87 11.52 -11.96
N ARG A 73 -7.82 12.29 -11.65
CA ARG A 73 -7.68 13.68 -12.14
C ARG A 73 -7.60 13.74 -13.65
N LYS A 74 -6.83 12.83 -14.27
CA LYS A 74 -6.70 12.76 -15.73
C LYS A 74 -8.03 12.39 -16.38
N ALA A 75 -8.76 11.43 -15.83
CA ALA A 75 -10.09 11.07 -16.31
C ALA A 75 -11.09 12.23 -16.14
N ALA A 76 -11.01 12.97 -15.03
CA ALA A 76 -11.85 14.14 -14.79
C ALA A 76 -11.56 15.26 -15.80
N ALA A 77 -10.29 15.57 -16.07
CA ALA A 77 -9.91 16.54 -17.10
C ALA A 77 -10.45 16.16 -18.49
N ALA A 78 -10.33 14.88 -18.87
CA ALA A 78 -10.86 14.38 -20.14
C ALA A 78 -12.41 14.50 -20.21
N ASN A 79 -13.11 14.21 -19.11
CA ASN A 79 -14.56 14.39 -19.03
C ASN A 79 -14.97 15.86 -19.11
N ARG A 80 -14.20 16.77 -18.51
CA ARG A 80 -14.43 18.22 -18.60
C ARG A 80 -14.33 18.70 -20.05
N GLU A 81 -13.24 18.33 -20.74
CA GLU A 81 -13.06 18.66 -22.16
C GLU A 81 -14.16 18.05 -23.04
N ALA A 82 -14.57 16.81 -22.76
CA ALA A 82 -15.63 16.16 -23.51
C ALA A 82 -16.98 16.89 -23.33
N ALA A 83 -17.31 17.31 -22.12
CA ALA A 83 -18.52 18.08 -21.84
C ALA A 83 -18.49 19.45 -22.54
N GLU A 84 -17.35 20.14 -22.56
CA GLU A 84 -17.17 21.40 -23.28
C GLU A 84 -17.35 21.22 -24.80
N ARG A 85 -16.77 20.17 -25.40
CA ARG A 85 -16.98 19.85 -26.83
C ARG A 85 -18.44 19.55 -27.15
N GLN A 86 -19.12 18.79 -26.28
CA GLN A 86 -20.55 18.50 -26.47
C GLN A 86 -21.43 19.74 -26.33
N LEU A 87 -21.05 20.72 -25.49
CA LEU A 87 -21.72 22.02 -25.44
C LEU A 87 -21.52 22.81 -26.74
N ASP A 88 -20.32 22.80 -27.30
CA ASP A 88 -20.03 23.43 -28.59
C ASP A 88 -20.82 22.79 -29.75
N GLU A 89 -20.88 21.46 -29.77
CA GLU A 89 -21.66 20.70 -30.75
C GLU A 89 -23.15 20.97 -30.62
N LEU A 90 -23.67 21.02 -29.38
CA LEU A 90 -25.05 21.37 -29.12
C LEU A 90 -25.35 22.78 -29.63
N ALA A 91 -24.48 23.75 -29.33
CA ALA A 91 -24.61 25.12 -29.82
C ALA A 91 -24.63 25.20 -31.35
N LYS A 92 -23.73 24.49 -32.04
CA LYS A 92 -23.72 24.40 -33.51
C LYS A 92 -25.00 23.76 -34.06
N SER A 93 -25.52 22.74 -33.38
CA SER A 93 -26.71 22.02 -33.84
C SER A 93 -28.01 22.84 -33.76
N ILE A 94 -28.10 23.76 -32.79
CA ILE A 94 -29.27 24.61 -32.58
C ILE A 94 -29.11 26.02 -33.17
N GLN A 95 -27.93 26.33 -33.71
CA GLN A 95 -27.62 27.63 -34.30
C GLN A 95 -28.54 27.90 -35.50
N GLN A 96 -29.22 29.04 -35.48
CA GLN A 96 -30.09 29.44 -36.59
C GLN A 96 -29.29 30.11 -37.72
N PRO A 97 -29.76 30.05 -38.98
CA PRO A 97 -29.12 30.77 -40.08
C PRO A 97 -28.98 32.27 -39.77
N GLY A 98 -27.77 32.80 -39.91
CA GLY A 98 -27.46 34.21 -39.61
C GLY A 98 -27.27 34.52 -38.11
N GLU A 99 -27.41 33.54 -37.22
CA GLU A 99 -27.12 33.71 -35.80
C GLU A 99 -25.62 33.54 -35.50
N SER A 100 -25.10 34.29 -34.52
CA SER A 100 -23.75 34.07 -34.00
C SER A 100 -23.66 32.80 -33.14
N PHE A 101 -22.51 32.13 -33.17
CA PHE A 101 -22.27 30.95 -32.33
C PHE A 101 -22.47 31.24 -30.84
N HIS A 102 -22.00 32.40 -30.34
CA HIS A 102 -22.14 32.77 -28.93
C HIS A 102 -23.62 32.81 -28.48
N LYS A 103 -24.50 33.38 -29.30
CA LYS A 103 -25.94 33.44 -28.98
C LYS A 103 -26.59 32.05 -29.01
N ALA A 104 -26.16 31.19 -29.94
CA ALA A 104 -26.59 29.80 -29.96
C ALA A 104 -26.04 29.02 -28.74
N TYR A 105 -24.80 29.30 -28.33
CA TYR A 105 -24.16 28.69 -27.16
C TYR A 105 -24.88 29.06 -25.86
N ASP A 106 -25.17 30.35 -25.62
CA ASP A 106 -25.95 30.78 -24.46
C ASP A 106 -27.31 30.10 -24.41
N ARG A 107 -27.94 29.90 -25.57
CA ARG A 107 -29.19 29.15 -25.66
C ARG A 107 -29.00 27.68 -25.35
N ALA A 108 -27.91 27.07 -25.84
CA ALA A 108 -27.55 25.69 -25.59
C ALA A 108 -27.41 25.44 -24.08
N LEU A 109 -26.71 26.34 -23.36
CA LEU A 109 -26.56 26.28 -21.89
C LEU A 109 -27.91 26.28 -21.15
N ASN A 110 -28.94 26.91 -21.72
CA ASN A 110 -30.27 26.97 -21.12
C ASN A 110 -31.15 25.74 -21.39
N THR A 111 -30.77 24.87 -22.34
CA THR A 111 -31.47 23.61 -22.59
C THR A 111 -31.26 22.62 -21.45
N GLY A 112 -32.15 21.62 -21.33
CA GLY A 112 -31.97 20.54 -20.35
C GLY A 112 -30.64 19.80 -20.52
N MET A 113 -30.25 19.53 -21.76
CA MET A 113 -28.97 18.91 -22.09
C MET A 113 -27.79 19.81 -21.73
N GLY A 114 -27.85 21.10 -22.07
CA GLY A 114 -26.78 22.05 -21.74
C GLY A 114 -26.57 22.23 -20.24
N LYS A 115 -27.65 22.24 -19.45
CA LYS A 115 -27.54 22.25 -17.98
C LYS A 115 -26.87 21.00 -17.43
N ALA A 116 -27.22 19.82 -17.96
CA ALA A 116 -26.57 18.56 -17.57
C ALA A 116 -25.07 18.55 -17.93
N LEU A 117 -24.71 19.06 -19.11
CA LEU A 117 -23.32 19.18 -19.55
C LEU A 117 -22.51 20.19 -18.72
N MET A 118 -23.11 21.33 -18.36
CA MET A 118 -22.49 22.29 -17.43
C MET A 118 -22.23 21.64 -16.06
N GLN A 119 -23.22 20.93 -15.51
CA GLN A 119 -23.06 20.23 -14.24
C GLN A 119 -21.97 19.16 -14.33
N THR A 120 -21.88 18.44 -15.45
CA THR A 120 -20.83 17.43 -15.70
C THR A 120 -19.45 18.08 -15.76
N ARG A 121 -19.33 19.23 -16.43
CA ARG A 121 -18.09 20.03 -16.49
C ARG A 121 -17.67 20.49 -15.10
N ASP A 122 -18.60 21.04 -14.33
CA ASP A 122 -18.33 21.56 -12.99
C ASP A 122 -17.95 20.43 -12.02
N ASP A 123 -18.65 19.29 -12.06
CA ASP A 123 -18.31 18.10 -11.27
C ASP A 123 -16.93 17.53 -11.62
N ALA A 124 -16.60 17.49 -12.91
CA ALA A 124 -15.28 17.06 -13.38
C ALA A 124 -14.17 18.00 -12.87
N GLN A 125 -14.41 19.32 -12.86
CA GLN A 125 -13.48 20.30 -12.32
C GLN A 125 -13.29 20.13 -10.80
N GLU A 126 -14.35 19.82 -10.05
CA GLU A 126 -14.25 19.52 -8.63
C GLU A 126 -13.45 18.23 -8.40
N LEU A 127 -13.66 17.18 -9.18
CA LEU A 127 -12.86 15.94 -9.09
C LEU A 127 -11.37 16.17 -9.36
N GLU A 128 -11.03 17.03 -10.33
CA GLU A 128 -9.64 17.40 -10.63
C GLU A 128 -8.94 18.06 -9.42
N ARG A 129 -9.68 18.91 -8.70
CA ARG A 129 -9.18 19.64 -7.52
C ARG A 129 -9.32 18.84 -6.21
N GLY A 130 -9.97 17.69 -6.24
CA GLY A 130 -10.32 16.92 -5.03
C GLY A 130 -11.41 17.57 -4.17
N GLY A 131 -12.27 18.37 -4.80
CA GLY A 131 -13.41 19.05 -4.18
C GLY A 131 -14.69 18.20 -4.13
N VAL A 132 -15.83 18.86 -3.87
CA VAL A 132 -17.11 18.20 -3.62
C VAL A 132 -18.02 18.32 -4.84
N THR A 133 -18.43 17.20 -5.41
CA THR A 133 -19.31 17.19 -6.60
C THR A 133 -20.79 17.32 -6.22
N SER A 134 -21.63 17.62 -7.21
CA SER A 134 -23.09 17.70 -7.09
C SER A 134 -23.72 16.40 -6.57
N MET A 135 -23.15 15.24 -6.92
CA MET A 135 -23.56 13.93 -6.39
C MET A 135 -23.36 13.84 -4.88
N HIS A 136 -22.19 14.28 -4.38
CA HIS A 136 -21.92 14.30 -2.94
C HIS A 136 -22.91 15.20 -2.19
N LEU A 137 -23.26 16.36 -2.77
CA LEU A 137 -24.26 17.26 -2.20
C LEU A 137 -25.67 16.64 -2.21
N ALA A 138 -26.03 15.92 -3.28
CA ALA A 138 -27.31 15.22 -3.38
C ALA A 138 -27.42 14.11 -2.33
N ASP A 139 -26.37 13.32 -2.14
CA ASP A 139 -26.31 12.27 -1.11
C ASP A 139 -26.39 12.87 0.30
N ALA A 140 -25.67 13.97 0.55
CA ALA A 140 -25.74 14.68 1.83
C ALA A 140 -27.16 15.18 2.13
N ARG A 141 -27.86 15.77 1.13
CA ARG A 141 -29.25 16.22 1.28
C ARG A 141 -30.20 15.06 1.56
N LYS A 142 -30.02 13.91 0.89
CA LYS A 142 -30.84 12.72 1.11
C LYS A 142 -30.69 12.16 2.52
N ASN A 143 -29.48 12.22 3.07
CA ASN A 143 -29.20 11.79 4.44
C ASN A 143 -29.73 12.76 5.51
N LEU A 144 -29.86 14.06 5.20
CA LEU A 144 -30.49 15.06 6.08
C LEU A 144 -32.02 14.99 6.09
N ALA A 145 -32.63 14.45 5.03
CA ALA A 145 -34.08 14.28 4.91
C ALA A 145 -34.60 12.95 5.50
N ARG A 146 -33.75 12.21 6.22
CA ARG A 146 -34.09 10.99 6.97
C ARG A 146 -34.13 11.28 8.45
#